data_AF-Q03T63-F1
#
_entry.id   AF-Q03T63-F1
#
_cell.length_a   1.000
_cell.length_b   1.000
_cell.length_c   1.000
_cell.angle_alpha   90.00
_cell.angle_beta   90.00
_cell.angle_gamma   90.00
#
_symmetry.space_group_name_H-M   'P 1'
#
loop_
_entity.id
_entity.type
_entity.pdbx_description
1 polymer ?
#
loop_
_entity_poly.entity_id
_entity_poly.type
_entity_poly.pdbx_seq_one_letter_code
_entity_poly.pdbx_strand_id
1 'polypeptide(L)'
;MQAKDVQLNTEVQGLLDQVNALYPGKVSVSFISDQQVGFVRHDQAQQVKVGDDIVIQVADLTAPNYTAAHELVHLLMVLSGFPQVFFSLTTGQPQLDEQLMIMGTELYDIVSHVVVVKEQQKHQLITDEIKQLYLNGVTATLKPEPTPVDDEMTLRTLTLLDALVFFGTGDQAVMDQFERDYPISLAAAKKLYAIITEKPVTSPFSLRRNVVKLFKAFDEQLEAWHLPALHNTEFTTLSSVLSQRQLGLEVKQVFEFYHSDMHEKTTQRRAYVGINRTDQQNAFVLPAPAPKEDSPEYFTKYYNLTVEELFKQLKMPYILR
;
A
#
# COMPACT_ATOMS: atom_id res chain seq x y z
N MET A 1 24.60 4.91 -19.34
CA MET A 1 23.43 5.12 -20.22
C MET A 1 22.95 6.54 -20.00
N GLN A 2 22.54 7.28 -21.03
CA GLN A 2 21.90 8.60 -20.84
C GLN A 2 20.39 8.43 -20.92
N ALA A 3 19.62 9.22 -20.17
CA ALA A 3 18.17 9.17 -20.07
C ALA A 3 17.49 9.25 -21.45
N LYS A 4 18.03 10.09 -22.35
CA LYS A 4 17.53 10.26 -23.71
C LYS A 4 17.68 9.02 -24.61
N ASP A 5 18.58 8.10 -24.24
CA ASP A 5 18.91 6.91 -25.02
C ASP A 5 18.11 5.69 -24.53
N VAL A 6 17.36 5.81 -23.43
CA VAL A 6 16.57 4.72 -22.86
C VAL A 6 15.27 4.57 -23.63
N GLN A 7 15.01 3.36 -24.12
CA GLN A 7 13.75 2.99 -24.74
C GLN A 7 13.05 1.91 -23.92
N LEU A 8 11.73 2.03 -23.83
CA LEU A 8 10.90 0.96 -23.30
C LEU A 8 11.00 -0.24 -24.24
N ASN A 9 11.17 -1.43 -23.68
CA ASN A 9 11.08 -2.66 -24.44
C ASN A 9 9.61 -2.93 -24.83
N THR A 10 9.41 -3.92 -25.71
CA THR A 10 8.08 -4.27 -26.23
C THR A 10 7.06 -4.58 -25.13
N GLU A 11 7.47 -5.28 -24.07
CA GLU A 11 6.55 -5.68 -23.00
C GLU A 11 6.12 -4.49 -22.14
N VAL A 12 7.06 -3.59 -21.80
CA VAL A 12 6.75 -2.38 -21.04
C VAL A 12 5.94 -1.40 -21.88
N GLN A 13 6.19 -1.31 -23.19
CA GLN A 13 5.35 -0.55 -24.10
C GLN A 13 3.92 -1.13 -24.16
N GLY A 14 3.78 -2.47 -24.20
CA GLY A 14 2.48 -3.13 -24.16
C GLY A 14 1.71 -2.89 -22.84
N LEU A 15 2.42 -2.80 -21.70
CA LEU A 15 1.82 -2.39 -20.42
C LEU A 15 1.37 -0.92 -20.46
N LEU A 16 2.20 -0.03 -21.01
CA LEU A 16 1.86 1.38 -21.16
C LEU A 16 0.62 1.59 -22.04
N ASP A 17 0.50 0.82 -23.12
CA ASP A 17 -0.65 0.86 -24.02
C ASP A 17 -1.93 0.37 -23.32
N GLN A 18 -1.84 -0.69 -22.50
CA GLN A 18 -2.98 -1.17 -21.70
C GLN A 18 -3.45 -0.12 -20.69
N VAL A 19 -2.52 0.54 -19.99
CA VAL A 19 -2.85 1.62 -19.06
C VAL A 19 -3.52 2.78 -19.80
N ASN A 20 -2.97 3.21 -20.94
CA ASN A 20 -3.55 4.27 -21.77
C ASN A 20 -4.93 3.91 -22.35
N ALA A 21 -5.23 2.64 -22.57
CA ALA A 21 -6.55 2.21 -23.03
C ALA A 21 -7.64 2.34 -21.96
N LEU A 22 -7.26 2.31 -20.67
CA LEU A 22 -8.18 2.40 -19.54
C LEU A 22 -8.22 3.81 -18.92
N TYR A 23 -7.12 4.54 -18.98
CA TYR A 23 -7.03 5.88 -18.39
C TYR A 23 -7.66 6.93 -19.32
N PRO A 24 -8.51 7.85 -18.81
CA PRO A 24 -9.12 8.89 -19.65
C PRO A 24 -8.13 9.94 -20.15
N GLY A 25 -7.03 10.17 -19.44
CA GLY A 25 -5.93 11.04 -19.88
C GLY A 25 -4.82 10.24 -20.57
N LYS A 26 -3.67 10.87 -20.78
CA LYS A 26 -2.46 10.19 -21.29
C LYS A 26 -1.55 9.77 -20.15
N VAL A 27 -1.05 8.55 -20.21
CA VAL A 27 0.06 8.06 -19.39
C VAL A 27 1.32 7.99 -20.24
N SER A 28 2.43 8.47 -19.72
CA SER A 28 3.76 8.36 -20.35
C SER A 28 4.84 8.01 -19.33
N VAL A 29 5.98 7.52 -19.83
CA VAL A 29 7.18 7.27 -19.03
C VAL A 29 8.25 8.27 -19.44
N SER A 30 8.91 8.87 -18.44
CA SER A 30 10.02 9.80 -18.62
C SER A 30 11.20 9.41 -17.74
N PHE A 31 12.38 9.39 -18.34
CA PHE A 31 13.65 9.19 -17.61
C PHE A 31 14.22 10.56 -17.25
N ILE A 32 14.30 10.87 -15.96
CA ILE A 32 14.58 12.23 -15.48
C ILE A 32 16.02 12.41 -14.97
N SER A 33 16.83 11.36 -14.97
CA SER A 33 18.20 11.33 -14.46
C SER A 33 19.04 10.28 -15.19
N ASP A 34 20.35 10.49 -15.23
CA ASP A 34 21.34 9.55 -15.79
C ASP A 34 21.94 8.61 -14.71
N GLN A 35 21.46 8.71 -13.47
CA GLN A 35 21.95 7.96 -12.32
C GLN A 35 21.77 6.45 -12.48
N GLN A 36 22.75 5.68 -12.02
CA GLN A 36 22.73 4.22 -11.97
C GLN A 36 23.38 3.78 -10.65
N VAL A 37 22.58 3.58 -9.60
CA VAL A 37 23.09 3.21 -8.27
C VAL A 37 23.55 1.75 -8.17
N GLY A 38 23.24 0.91 -9.16
CA GLY A 38 23.68 -0.49 -9.20
C GLY A 38 22.81 -1.46 -8.37
N PHE A 39 21.60 -1.02 -8.02
CA PHE A 39 20.56 -1.85 -7.41
C PHE A 39 19.17 -1.31 -7.78
N VAL A 40 18.14 -2.15 -7.62
CA VAL A 40 16.73 -1.74 -7.80
C VAL A 40 16.02 -1.62 -6.47
N ARG A 41 15.15 -0.61 -6.36
CA ARG A 41 14.20 -0.40 -5.27
C ARG A 41 12.92 0.24 -5.80
N HIS A 42 11.84 0.07 -5.07
CA HIS A 42 10.52 0.59 -5.45
C HIS A 42 10.43 2.14 -5.34
N ASP A 43 11.32 2.78 -4.57
CA ASP A 43 11.39 4.25 -4.42
C ASP A 43 12.10 5.00 -5.56
N GLN A 44 12.55 4.28 -6.61
CA GLN A 44 13.34 4.85 -7.72
C GLN A 44 12.50 5.39 -8.88
N ALA A 45 11.18 5.30 -8.77
CA ALA A 45 10.24 5.97 -9.67
C ALA A 45 9.09 6.59 -8.90
N GLN A 46 8.41 7.52 -9.56
CA GLN A 46 7.23 8.18 -9.00
C GLN A 46 6.22 8.51 -10.09
N GLN A 47 4.96 8.58 -9.72
CA GLN A 47 3.87 8.99 -10.59
C GLN A 47 3.57 10.48 -10.35
N VAL A 48 3.67 11.28 -11.40
CA VAL A 48 3.40 12.73 -11.33
C VAL A 48 2.20 13.06 -12.20
N LYS A 49 1.15 13.64 -11.59
CA LYS A 49 0.00 14.14 -12.33
C LYS A 49 0.31 15.50 -12.96
N VAL A 50 0.12 15.63 -14.26
CA VAL A 50 0.34 16.86 -15.03
C VAL A 50 -0.95 17.21 -15.77
N GLY A 51 -1.76 18.10 -15.19
CA GLY A 51 -3.12 18.33 -15.68
C GLY A 51 -3.97 17.07 -15.52
N ASP A 52 -4.53 16.56 -16.60
CA ASP A 52 -5.27 15.30 -16.63
C ASP A 52 -4.40 14.08 -17.02
N ASP A 53 -3.11 14.31 -17.31
CA ASP A 53 -2.16 13.27 -17.70
C ASP A 53 -1.35 12.77 -16.49
N ILE A 54 -0.75 11.58 -16.61
CA ILE A 54 0.19 11.00 -15.64
C ILE A 54 1.53 10.75 -16.33
N VAL A 55 2.61 11.18 -15.67
CA VAL A 55 3.98 10.89 -16.09
C VAL A 55 4.64 10.01 -15.03
N ILE A 56 5.04 8.81 -15.41
CA ILE A 56 5.92 7.97 -14.60
C ILE A 56 7.34 8.47 -14.79
N GLN A 57 7.91 9.03 -13.73
CA GLN A 57 9.26 9.54 -13.72
C GLN A 57 10.20 8.50 -13.12
N VAL A 58 11.13 7.98 -13.93
CA VAL A 58 12.16 7.04 -13.50
C VAL A 58 13.44 7.82 -13.24
N ALA A 59 13.93 7.78 -12.00
CA ALA A 59 15.08 8.54 -11.54
C ALA A 59 16.41 7.75 -11.54
N ASP A 60 16.34 6.42 -11.73
CA ASP A 60 17.51 5.56 -11.81
C ASP A 60 17.43 4.62 -13.03
N LEU A 61 18.52 4.56 -13.79
CA LEU A 61 18.62 3.82 -15.05
C LEU A 61 19.33 2.46 -14.88
N THR A 62 19.47 1.94 -13.66
CA THR A 62 20.05 0.61 -13.42
C THR A 62 19.20 -0.47 -14.07
N ALA A 63 17.86 -0.39 -13.95
CA ALA A 63 16.93 -1.31 -14.61
C ALA A 63 15.63 -0.60 -15.05
N PRO A 64 15.70 0.35 -16.01
CA PRO A 64 14.62 1.30 -16.29
C PRO A 64 13.31 0.62 -16.73
N ASN A 65 13.40 -0.49 -17.46
CA ASN A 65 12.21 -1.25 -17.90
C ASN A 65 11.51 -1.94 -16.73
N TYR A 66 12.28 -2.53 -15.80
CA TYR A 66 11.72 -3.14 -14.59
C TYR A 66 11.02 -2.08 -13.73
N THR A 67 11.70 -0.95 -13.48
CA THR A 67 11.16 0.14 -12.66
C THR A 67 9.94 0.80 -13.30
N ALA A 68 9.97 1.09 -14.60
CA ALA A 68 8.81 1.66 -15.29
C ALA A 68 7.61 0.69 -15.27
N ALA A 69 7.84 -0.61 -15.49
CA ALA A 69 6.79 -1.60 -15.43
C ALA A 69 6.17 -1.73 -14.04
N HIS A 70 6.97 -1.60 -12.98
CA HIS A 70 6.49 -1.63 -11.59
C HIS A 70 5.38 -0.59 -11.38
N GLU A 71 5.66 0.66 -11.74
CA GLU A 71 4.69 1.77 -11.64
C GLU A 71 3.49 1.59 -12.56
N LEU A 72 3.69 1.09 -13.79
CA LEU A 72 2.61 0.81 -14.72
C LEU A 72 1.64 -0.25 -14.20
N VAL A 73 2.15 -1.29 -13.53
CA VAL A 73 1.29 -2.31 -12.94
C VAL A 73 0.52 -1.76 -11.74
N HIS A 74 1.12 -0.93 -10.89
CA HIS A 74 0.39 -0.21 -9.84
C HIS A 74 -0.75 0.64 -10.41
N LEU A 75 -0.49 1.41 -11.48
CA LEU A 75 -1.55 2.16 -12.18
C LEU A 75 -2.64 1.23 -12.74
N LEU A 76 -2.26 0.12 -13.37
CA LEU A 76 -3.22 -0.85 -13.89
C LEU A 76 -4.09 -1.45 -12.77
N MET A 77 -3.54 -1.68 -11.58
CA MET A 77 -4.29 -2.12 -10.42
C MET A 77 -5.33 -1.06 -10.01
N VAL A 78 -4.96 0.21 -9.93
CA VAL A 78 -5.90 1.31 -9.65
C VAL A 78 -7.04 1.32 -10.67
N LEU A 79 -6.72 1.27 -11.96
CA LEU A 79 -7.68 1.33 -13.06
C LEU A 79 -8.56 0.08 -13.14
N SER A 80 -8.07 -1.06 -12.64
CA SER A 80 -8.80 -2.32 -12.53
C SER A 80 -9.65 -2.41 -11.25
N GLY A 81 -9.72 -1.34 -10.47
CA GLY A 81 -10.55 -1.27 -9.27
C GLY A 81 -9.96 -2.02 -8.09
N PHE A 82 -8.63 -2.06 -7.92
CA PHE A 82 -8.03 -2.52 -6.67
C PHE A 82 -8.14 -1.44 -5.58
N PRO A 83 -8.36 -1.83 -4.31
CA PRO A 83 -8.56 -0.91 -3.20
C PRO A 83 -7.34 -0.02 -3.00
N GLN A 84 -7.56 1.27 -2.75
CA GLN A 84 -6.51 2.26 -2.48
C GLN A 84 -6.55 2.71 -1.02
N VAL A 85 -5.41 3.18 -0.50
CA VAL A 85 -5.29 3.80 0.82
C VAL A 85 -5.45 5.33 0.75
N PHE A 86 -6.06 5.90 1.79
CA PHE A 86 -6.20 7.34 1.98
C PHE A 86 -5.94 7.70 3.45
N PHE A 87 -5.46 8.93 3.67
CA PHE A 87 -5.14 9.42 5.00
C PHE A 87 -5.94 10.69 5.29
N SER A 88 -7.08 10.49 5.95
CA SER A 88 -8.02 11.56 6.32
C SER A 88 -7.94 11.95 7.80
N LEU A 89 -7.08 11.29 8.58
CA LEU A 89 -6.86 11.56 9.99
C LEU A 89 -5.52 12.27 10.22
N THR A 90 -5.43 12.96 11.36
CA THR A 90 -4.21 13.58 11.86
C THR A 90 -4.16 13.47 13.38
N THR A 91 -2.97 13.17 13.90
CA THR A 91 -2.66 13.20 15.33
C THR A 91 -2.43 14.64 15.83
N GLY A 92 -2.37 15.62 14.93
CA GLY A 92 -1.93 16.98 15.21
C GLY A 92 -0.41 17.13 15.27
N GLN A 93 0.35 16.05 15.05
CA GLN A 93 1.81 16.04 15.02
C GLN A 93 2.30 15.64 13.62
N PRO A 94 2.70 16.60 12.76
CA PRO A 94 2.99 16.34 11.35
C PRO A 94 4.04 15.25 11.10
N GLN A 95 5.08 15.18 11.92
CA GLN A 95 6.14 14.16 11.78
C GLN A 95 5.62 12.75 12.10
N LEU A 96 4.78 12.63 13.13
CA LEU A 96 4.16 11.35 13.47
C LEU A 96 3.16 10.94 12.39
N ASP A 97 2.36 11.87 11.88
CA ASP A 97 1.43 11.62 10.77
C ASP A 97 2.17 11.14 9.53
N GLU A 98 3.29 11.78 9.16
CA GLU A 98 4.12 11.38 8.04
C GLU A 98 4.67 9.96 8.23
N GLN A 99 5.18 9.64 9.42
CA GLN A 99 5.66 8.28 9.73
C GLN A 99 4.53 7.24 9.63
N LEU A 100 3.36 7.51 10.19
CA LEU A 100 2.21 6.61 10.09
C LEU A 100 1.75 6.43 8.64
N MET A 101 1.77 7.51 7.85
CA MET A 101 1.43 7.48 6.42
C MET A 101 2.42 6.62 5.63
N ILE A 102 3.72 6.79 5.87
CA ILE A 102 4.78 5.98 5.22
C ILE A 102 4.58 4.50 5.58
N MET A 103 4.43 4.19 6.86
CA MET A 103 4.29 2.82 7.33
C MET A 103 2.99 2.15 6.82
N GLY A 104 1.88 2.88 6.82
CA GLY A 104 0.61 2.39 6.28
C GLY A 104 0.65 2.14 4.77
N THR A 105 1.36 3.01 4.03
CA THR A 105 1.57 2.87 2.58
C THR A 105 2.48 1.68 2.28
N GLU A 106 3.61 1.56 2.97
CA GLU A 106 4.56 0.45 2.81
C GLU A 106 3.89 -0.91 3.04
N LEU A 107 3.11 -1.05 4.12
CA LEU A 107 2.38 -2.29 4.40
C LEU A 107 1.33 -2.59 3.33
N TYR A 108 0.67 -1.56 2.79
CA TYR A 108 -0.26 -1.75 1.68
C TYR A 108 0.48 -2.17 0.39
N ASP A 109 1.61 -1.54 0.09
CA ASP A 109 2.41 -1.79 -1.11
C ASP A 109 3.02 -3.19 -1.10
N ILE A 110 3.51 -3.69 0.04
CA ILE A 110 3.96 -5.07 0.22
C ILE A 110 2.91 -6.09 -0.25
N VAL A 111 1.63 -5.88 0.09
CA VAL A 111 0.57 -6.80 -0.35
C VAL A 111 0.25 -6.57 -1.83
N SER A 112 0.30 -5.33 -2.32
CA SER A 112 0.14 -5.00 -3.73
C SER A 112 1.24 -5.62 -4.59
N HIS A 113 2.46 -5.72 -4.08
CA HIS A 113 3.61 -6.31 -4.76
C HIS A 113 3.42 -7.80 -5.06
N VAL A 114 2.55 -8.50 -4.32
CA VAL A 114 2.14 -9.88 -4.70
C VAL A 114 1.53 -9.90 -6.11
N VAL A 115 0.77 -8.87 -6.48
CA VAL A 115 0.20 -8.71 -7.83
C VAL A 115 1.25 -8.18 -8.79
N VAL A 116 2.03 -7.16 -8.39
CA VAL A 116 3.06 -6.54 -9.24
C VAL A 116 4.12 -7.55 -9.68
N VAL A 117 4.72 -8.27 -8.73
CA VAL A 117 5.74 -9.29 -8.98
C VAL A 117 5.20 -10.37 -9.91
N LYS A 118 3.96 -10.83 -9.69
CA LYS A 118 3.33 -11.84 -10.54
C LYS A 118 3.14 -11.35 -11.98
N GLU A 119 2.70 -10.11 -12.17
CA GLU A 119 2.53 -9.55 -13.51
C GLU A 119 3.89 -9.31 -14.19
N GLN A 120 4.89 -8.78 -13.47
CA GLN A 120 6.24 -8.62 -13.99
C GLN A 120 6.90 -9.96 -14.38
N GLN A 121 6.67 -11.03 -13.62
CA GLN A 121 7.12 -12.39 -13.97
C GLN A 121 6.48 -12.89 -15.26
N LYS A 122 5.17 -12.65 -15.44
CA LYS A 122 4.43 -13.02 -16.66
C LYS A 122 5.00 -12.33 -17.90
N HIS A 123 5.49 -11.10 -17.75
CA HIS A 123 6.17 -10.33 -18.81
C HIS A 123 7.68 -10.58 -18.88
N GLN A 124 8.21 -11.55 -18.14
CA GLN A 124 9.64 -11.90 -18.11
C GLN A 124 10.56 -10.73 -17.70
N LEU A 125 10.04 -9.78 -16.91
CA LEU A 125 10.78 -8.61 -16.44
C LEU A 125 11.57 -8.87 -15.16
N ILE A 126 11.38 -10.04 -14.52
CA ILE A 126 12.17 -10.50 -13.38
C ILE A 126 13.14 -11.59 -13.85
N THR A 127 14.33 -11.15 -14.28
CA THR A 127 15.45 -12.03 -14.64
C THR A 127 16.36 -12.28 -13.44
N ASP A 128 17.33 -13.19 -13.58
CA ASP A 128 18.32 -13.42 -12.51
C ASP A 128 19.20 -12.19 -12.24
N GLU A 129 19.42 -11.33 -13.24
CA GLU A 129 20.08 -10.03 -13.06
C GLU A 129 19.23 -9.10 -12.18
N ILE A 130 17.93 -8.99 -12.47
CA ILE A 130 17.01 -8.17 -11.66
C ILE A 130 16.91 -8.70 -10.23
N LYS A 131 16.89 -10.02 -10.04
CA LYS A 131 16.96 -10.65 -8.72
C LYS A 131 18.21 -10.24 -7.96
N GLN A 132 19.38 -10.27 -8.60
CA GLN A 132 20.62 -9.84 -7.97
C GLN A 132 20.61 -8.35 -7.64
N LEU A 133 20.11 -7.50 -8.56
CA LEU A 133 19.98 -6.06 -8.32
C LEU A 133 19.01 -5.74 -7.17
N TYR A 134 17.95 -6.52 -7.03
CA TYR A 134 17.01 -6.39 -5.92
C TYR A 134 17.67 -6.77 -4.60
N LEU A 135 18.37 -7.91 -4.56
CA LEU A 135 19.11 -8.35 -3.38
C LEU A 135 20.16 -7.30 -2.97
N ASN A 136 20.86 -6.71 -3.94
CA ASN A 136 21.79 -5.62 -3.68
C ASN A 136 21.08 -4.44 -3.02
N GLY A 137 19.86 -4.09 -3.46
CA GLY A 137 19.05 -3.02 -2.89
C GLY A 137 18.65 -3.30 -1.44
N VAL A 138 18.29 -4.55 -1.12
CA VAL A 138 18.03 -4.99 0.27
C VAL A 138 19.29 -4.82 1.13
N THR A 139 20.43 -5.35 0.68
CA THR A 139 21.69 -5.29 1.45
C THR A 139 22.30 -3.88 1.54
N ALA A 140 22.01 -3.00 0.58
CA ALA A 140 22.41 -1.60 0.62
C ALA A 140 21.57 -0.79 1.61
N THR A 141 20.34 -1.24 1.87
CA THR A 141 19.40 -0.58 2.80
C THR A 141 19.59 -1.08 4.23
N LEU A 142 19.83 -2.38 4.41
CA LEU A 142 19.85 -3.02 5.72
C LEU A 142 21.26 -3.35 6.19
N LYS A 143 21.62 -2.88 7.39
CA LYS A 143 22.79 -3.38 8.12
C LYS A 143 22.44 -4.69 8.83
N PRO A 144 23.34 -5.68 8.90
CA PRO A 144 23.13 -6.89 9.70
C PRO A 144 22.68 -6.56 11.13
N GLU A 145 21.89 -7.44 11.73
CA GLU A 145 21.41 -7.27 13.10
C GLU A 145 22.58 -7.22 14.08
N PRO A 146 22.73 -6.15 14.87
CA PRO A 146 23.78 -6.09 15.88
C PRO A 146 23.42 -6.98 17.08
N THR A 147 24.44 -7.26 17.90
CA THR A 147 24.25 -7.84 19.24
C THR A 147 24.84 -6.89 20.26
N PRO A 148 24.04 -6.26 21.15
CA PRO A 148 22.58 -6.40 21.29
C PRO A 148 21.80 -5.75 20.13
N VAL A 149 20.51 -6.10 20.03
CA VAL A 149 19.61 -5.57 19.00
C VAL A 149 19.43 -4.05 19.11
N ASP A 150 19.18 -3.39 17.98
CA ASP A 150 18.91 -1.96 17.87
C ASP A 150 17.43 -1.68 17.53
N ASP A 151 17.09 -0.41 17.33
CA ASP A 151 15.71 0.02 17.02
C ASP A 151 15.37 -0.08 15.51
N GLU A 152 16.28 -0.59 14.66
CA GLU A 152 16.07 -0.72 13.20
C GLU A 152 15.29 -2.01 12.82
N MET A 153 14.86 -2.80 13.81
CA MET A 153 14.11 -4.06 13.62
C MET A 153 12.86 -3.92 12.75
N THR A 154 12.13 -2.80 12.90
CA THR A 154 10.92 -2.50 12.12
C THR A 154 11.25 -2.33 10.64
N LEU A 155 12.29 -1.55 10.32
CA LEU A 155 12.76 -1.32 8.95
C LEU A 155 13.24 -2.62 8.31
N ARG A 156 14.04 -3.41 9.03
CA ARG A 156 14.52 -4.72 8.56
C ARG A 156 13.35 -5.64 8.25
N THR A 157 12.36 -5.69 9.12
CA THR A 157 11.20 -6.59 8.96
C THR A 157 10.35 -6.22 7.75
N LEU A 158 10.07 -4.94 7.53
CA LEU A 158 9.33 -4.48 6.35
C LEU A 158 10.09 -4.80 5.06
N THR A 159 11.37 -4.44 5.02
CA THR A 159 12.22 -4.67 3.84
C THR A 159 12.35 -6.16 3.52
N LEU A 160 12.53 -7.01 4.55
CA LEU A 160 12.62 -8.46 4.38
C LEU A 160 11.26 -9.07 4.01
N LEU A 161 10.15 -8.54 4.53
CA LEU A 161 8.81 -8.98 4.13
C LEU A 161 8.56 -8.70 2.65
N ASP A 162 8.90 -7.51 2.16
CA ASP A 162 8.79 -7.18 0.74
C ASP A 162 9.74 -8.04 -0.12
N ALA A 163 10.97 -8.28 0.37
CA ALA A 163 11.90 -9.21 -0.27
C ALA A 163 11.34 -10.64 -0.35
N LEU A 164 10.61 -11.12 0.68
CA LEU A 164 9.93 -12.42 0.63
C LEU A 164 8.80 -12.44 -0.40
N VAL A 165 8.10 -11.32 -0.62
CA VAL A 165 7.12 -11.19 -1.71
C VAL A 165 7.79 -11.29 -3.09
N PHE A 166 8.98 -10.70 -3.23
CA PHE A 166 9.74 -10.74 -4.48
C PHE A 166 10.39 -12.09 -4.78
N PHE A 167 11.14 -12.67 -3.82
CA PHE A 167 11.90 -13.92 -4.00
C PHE A 167 11.09 -15.19 -3.68
N GLY A 168 10.04 -15.08 -2.88
CA GLY A 168 9.46 -16.21 -2.17
C GLY A 168 10.43 -16.80 -1.13
N THR A 169 10.13 -18.02 -0.68
CA THR A 169 10.95 -18.74 0.32
C THR A 169 11.78 -19.88 -0.28
N GLY A 170 11.75 -20.04 -1.61
CA GLY A 170 12.37 -21.17 -2.30
C GLY A 170 13.84 -20.95 -2.70
N ASP A 171 14.33 -19.71 -2.66
CA ASP A 171 15.71 -19.38 -2.99
C ASP A 171 16.62 -19.58 -1.76
N GLN A 172 17.25 -20.76 -1.67
CA GLN A 172 18.04 -21.13 -0.50
C GLN A 172 19.21 -20.18 -0.25
N ALA A 173 19.88 -19.69 -1.31
CA ALA A 173 21.04 -18.81 -1.16
C ALA A 173 20.64 -17.47 -0.54
N VAL A 174 19.52 -16.89 -0.99
CA VAL A 174 18.96 -15.66 -0.42
C VAL A 174 18.48 -15.90 1.01
N MET A 175 17.79 -17.01 1.27
CA MET A 175 17.30 -17.34 2.62
C MET A 175 18.45 -17.56 3.61
N ASP A 176 19.52 -18.26 3.22
CA ASP A 176 20.71 -18.47 4.05
C ASP A 176 21.41 -17.14 4.38
N GLN A 177 21.46 -16.22 3.42
CA GLN A 177 21.99 -14.89 3.65
C GLN A 177 21.12 -14.11 4.65
N PHE A 178 19.81 -14.08 4.46
CA PHE A 178 18.91 -13.37 5.37
C PHE A 178 18.90 -13.97 6.77
N GLU A 179 19.00 -15.29 6.91
CA GLU A 179 19.01 -15.96 8.21
C GLU A 179 20.30 -15.68 8.99
N ARG A 180 21.43 -15.57 8.28
CA ARG A 180 22.70 -15.20 8.89
C ARG A 180 22.73 -13.72 9.30
N ASP A 181 22.26 -12.83 8.43
CA ASP A 181 22.45 -11.39 8.60
C ASP A 181 21.30 -10.73 9.38
N TYR A 182 20.09 -11.30 9.35
CA TYR A 182 18.87 -10.74 9.95
C TYR A 182 17.96 -11.78 10.64
N PRO A 183 18.48 -12.64 11.54
CA PRO A 183 17.74 -13.79 12.08
C PRO A 183 16.41 -13.43 12.75
N ILE A 184 16.34 -12.34 13.51
CA ILE A 184 15.16 -11.97 14.29
C ILE A 184 14.10 -11.33 13.39
N SER A 185 14.50 -10.37 12.55
CA SER A 185 13.60 -9.68 11.61
C SER A 185 13.10 -10.62 10.53
N LEU A 186 13.93 -11.56 10.07
CA LEU A 186 13.51 -12.58 9.11
C LEU A 186 12.45 -13.51 9.69
N ALA A 187 12.55 -13.88 10.98
CA ALA A 187 11.53 -14.70 11.63
C ALA A 187 10.17 -13.98 11.67
N ALA A 188 10.17 -12.68 12.02
CA ALA A 188 8.97 -11.85 11.96
C ALA A 188 8.42 -11.71 10.53
N ALA A 189 9.29 -11.41 9.56
CA ALA A 189 8.92 -11.28 8.15
C ALA A 189 8.31 -12.58 7.60
N LYS A 190 8.88 -13.76 7.92
CA LYS A 190 8.32 -15.07 7.53
C LYS A 190 6.92 -15.30 8.12
N LYS A 191 6.69 -14.92 9.38
CA LYS A 191 5.35 -14.99 10.02
C LYS A 191 4.34 -14.13 9.26
N LEU A 192 4.68 -12.87 8.97
CA LEU A 192 3.81 -11.93 8.25
C LEU A 192 3.57 -12.39 6.81
N TYR A 193 4.62 -12.86 6.12
CA TYR A 193 4.55 -13.39 4.77
C TYR A 193 3.58 -14.57 4.68
N ALA A 194 3.65 -15.51 5.62
CA ALA A 194 2.72 -16.64 5.69
C ALA A 194 1.25 -16.21 5.82
N ILE A 195 0.98 -15.14 6.58
CA ILE A 195 -0.38 -14.60 6.78
C ILE A 195 -0.95 -14.02 5.47
N ILE A 196 -0.15 -13.27 4.72
CA ILE A 196 -0.59 -12.62 3.47
C ILE A 196 -0.60 -13.57 2.27
N THR A 197 0.13 -14.70 2.34
CA THR A 197 0.19 -15.71 1.27
C THR A 197 -0.63 -16.97 1.54
N GLU A 198 -1.23 -17.12 2.73
CA GLU A 198 -2.13 -18.23 3.09
C GLU A 198 -3.22 -18.46 2.02
N LYS A 199 -3.71 -17.38 1.41
CA LYS A 199 -4.67 -17.42 0.31
C LYS A 199 -4.21 -16.49 -0.81
N PRO A 200 -4.35 -16.90 -2.07
CA PRO A 200 -3.84 -16.14 -3.21
C PRO A 200 -4.56 -14.79 -3.36
N VAL A 201 -3.81 -13.79 -3.82
CA VAL A 201 -4.33 -12.48 -4.24
C VAL A 201 -4.70 -12.55 -5.72
N THR A 202 -5.99 -12.70 -6.01
CA THR A 202 -6.52 -12.87 -7.38
C THR A 202 -7.60 -11.87 -7.75
N SER A 203 -8.02 -11.02 -6.80
CA SER A 203 -9.08 -10.03 -6.98
C SER A 203 -8.92 -8.85 -6.02
N PRO A 204 -9.56 -7.69 -6.29
CA PRO A 204 -9.61 -6.56 -5.37
C PRO A 204 -10.03 -6.92 -3.95
N PHE A 205 -11.01 -7.83 -3.83
CA PHE A 205 -11.48 -8.32 -2.52
C PHE A 205 -10.38 -9.10 -1.77
N SER A 206 -9.66 -9.98 -2.47
CA SER A 206 -8.57 -10.74 -1.84
C SER A 206 -7.38 -9.85 -1.46
N LEU A 207 -7.07 -8.81 -2.24
CA LEU A 207 -6.06 -7.81 -1.88
C LEU A 207 -6.47 -7.10 -0.60
N ARG A 208 -7.68 -6.51 -0.55
CA ARG A 208 -8.21 -5.82 0.64
C ARG A 208 -8.07 -6.69 1.89
N ARG A 209 -8.54 -7.93 1.80
CA ARG A 209 -8.50 -8.87 2.93
C ARG A 209 -7.06 -9.06 3.44
N ASN A 210 -6.11 -9.23 2.54
CA ASN A 210 -4.72 -9.50 2.92
C ASN A 210 -4.03 -8.23 3.47
N VAL A 211 -4.35 -7.04 2.96
CA VAL A 211 -3.92 -5.74 3.55
C VAL A 211 -4.42 -5.62 4.99
N VAL A 212 -5.71 -5.84 5.24
CA VAL A 212 -6.29 -5.75 6.59
C VAL A 212 -5.68 -6.77 7.55
N LYS A 213 -5.42 -8.00 7.07
CA LYS A 213 -4.70 -9.01 7.86
C LYS A 213 -3.29 -8.56 8.20
N LEU A 214 -2.56 -7.98 7.24
CA LEU A 214 -1.20 -7.53 7.46
C LEU A 214 -1.13 -6.39 8.46
N PHE A 215 -2.02 -5.38 8.37
CA PHE A 215 -2.08 -4.30 9.34
C PHE A 215 -2.22 -4.82 10.78
N LYS A 216 -3.14 -5.74 11.02
CA LYS A 216 -3.34 -6.35 12.35
C LYS A 216 -2.13 -7.16 12.80
N ALA A 217 -1.62 -8.02 11.91
CA ALA A 217 -0.48 -8.89 12.23
C ALA A 217 0.80 -8.10 12.50
N PHE A 218 0.97 -6.94 11.86
CA PHE A 218 2.10 -6.05 12.08
C PHE A 218 1.99 -5.36 13.44
N ASP A 219 0.82 -4.85 13.82
CA ASP A 219 0.59 -4.30 15.17
C ASP A 219 0.86 -5.36 16.25
N GLU A 220 0.36 -6.59 16.09
CA GLU A 220 0.67 -7.72 16.99
C GLU A 220 2.18 -8.01 17.07
N GLN A 221 2.91 -7.82 15.97
CA GLN A 221 4.37 -8.01 15.94
C GLN A 221 5.11 -6.90 16.67
N LEU A 222 4.68 -5.64 16.55
CA LEU A 222 5.23 -4.52 17.30
C LEU A 222 4.99 -4.69 18.80
N GLU A 223 3.78 -5.08 19.20
CA GLU A 223 3.44 -5.35 20.61
C GLU A 223 4.30 -6.47 21.20
N ALA A 224 4.59 -7.52 20.43
CA ALA A 224 5.48 -8.60 20.84
C ALA A 224 6.94 -8.14 21.08
N TRP A 225 7.32 -7.01 20.49
CA TRP A 225 8.61 -6.34 20.75
C TRP A 225 8.49 -5.18 21.73
N HIS A 226 7.34 -5.03 22.40
CA HIS A 226 7.04 -3.91 23.30
C HIS A 226 7.14 -2.54 22.62
N LEU A 227 6.89 -2.50 21.32
CA LEU A 227 6.78 -1.28 20.53
C LEU A 227 5.30 -0.85 20.42
N PRO A 228 5.02 0.45 20.28
CA PRO A 228 3.66 0.93 20.10
C PRO A 228 3.08 0.44 18.76
N ALA A 229 1.83 -0.01 18.79
CA ALA A 229 1.06 -0.33 17.59
C ALA A 229 0.85 0.92 16.73
N LEU A 230 0.76 0.73 15.40
CA LEU A 230 0.49 1.80 14.44
C LEU A 230 -1.00 2.12 14.34
N HIS A 231 -1.87 1.17 14.70
CA HIS A 231 -3.32 1.28 14.60
C HIS A 231 -3.78 1.63 13.17
N ASN A 232 -3.14 1.01 12.17
CA ASN A 232 -3.45 1.22 10.75
C ASN A 232 -4.90 0.83 10.37
N THR A 233 -5.54 -0.03 11.17
CA THR A 233 -6.97 -0.34 11.02
C THR A 233 -7.88 0.86 11.27
N GLU A 234 -7.42 1.84 12.07
CA GLU A 234 -8.10 3.10 12.32
C GLU A 234 -7.50 4.25 11.51
N PHE A 235 -6.16 4.43 11.53
CA PHE A 235 -5.50 5.57 10.89
C PHE A 235 -5.66 5.58 9.37
N THR A 236 -5.50 4.42 8.74
CA THR A 236 -5.46 4.28 7.28
C THR A 236 -6.85 3.96 6.75
N THR A 237 -7.42 4.85 5.94
CA THR A 237 -8.69 4.58 5.25
C THR A 237 -8.41 3.71 4.05
N LEU A 238 -9.05 2.54 3.97
CA LEU A 238 -8.91 1.62 2.83
C LEU A 238 -10.21 1.59 2.03
N SER A 239 -10.13 1.78 0.71
CA SER A 239 -11.27 1.75 -0.20
C SER A 239 -12.14 0.51 -0.01
N SER A 240 -13.45 0.69 0.15
CA SER A 240 -14.38 -0.41 0.38
C SER A 240 -14.65 -1.20 -0.91
N VAL A 241 -14.70 -2.53 -0.78
CA VAL A 241 -15.15 -3.45 -1.85
C VAL A 241 -16.54 -3.95 -1.50
N LEU A 242 -17.56 -3.46 -2.19
CA LEU A 242 -18.97 -3.61 -1.85
C LEU A 242 -19.73 -4.29 -2.99
N SER A 243 -20.76 -5.08 -2.65
CA SER A 243 -21.73 -5.60 -3.63
C SER A 243 -22.89 -4.62 -3.82
N GLN A 244 -23.63 -4.74 -4.93
CA GLN A 244 -24.84 -3.94 -5.16
C GLN A 244 -25.85 -4.04 -4.01
N ARG A 245 -25.96 -5.24 -3.41
CA ARG A 245 -26.79 -5.44 -2.22
C ARG A 245 -26.31 -4.59 -1.04
N GLN A 246 -25.00 -4.57 -0.77
CA GLN A 246 -24.44 -3.79 0.36
C GLN A 246 -24.63 -2.28 0.17
N LEU A 247 -24.57 -1.79 -1.07
CA LEU A 247 -24.84 -0.38 -1.37
C LEU A 247 -26.26 0.05 -0.98
N GLY A 248 -27.25 -0.84 -1.13
CA GLY A 248 -28.63 -0.59 -0.73
C GLY A 248 -28.96 -0.88 0.74
N LEU A 249 -28.00 -1.35 1.54
CA LEU A 249 -28.22 -1.51 2.99
C LEU A 249 -28.04 -0.17 3.70
N GLU A 250 -28.66 -0.04 4.88
CA GLU A 250 -28.41 1.09 5.76
C GLU A 250 -26.98 1.03 6.31
N VAL A 251 -26.35 2.19 6.51
CA VAL A 251 -24.98 2.32 7.01
C VAL A 251 -24.78 1.52 8.30
N LYS A 252 -25.74 1.56 9.24
CA LYS A 252 -25.65 0.81 10.51
C LYS A 252 -25.52 -0.71 10.37
N GLN A 253 -25.97 -1.26 9.24
CA GLN A 253 -25.90 -2.69 8.95
C GLN A 253 -24.52 -3.12 8.43
N VAL A 254 -23.73 -2.19 7.90
CA VAL A 254 -22.44 -2.47 7.25
C VAL A 254 -21.26 -1.87 8.01
N PHE A 255 -21.47 -0.71 8.62
CA PHE A 255 -20.45 0.06 9.32
C PHE A 255 -20.89 0.42 10.74
N GLU A 256 -19.90 0.70 11.58
CA GLU A 256 -20.08 1.39 12.85
C GLU A 256 -19.19 2.62 12.93
N PHE A 257 -19.63 3.62 13.68
CA PHE A 257 -18.85 4.82 13.93
C PHE A 257 -18.08 4.65 15.24
N TYR A 258 -16.76 4.68 15.14
CA TYR A 258 -15.85 4.73 16.27
C TYR A 258 -15.42 6.18 16.52
N HIS A 259 -15.33 6.58 17.79
CA HIS A 259 -14.84 7.90 18.16
C HIS A 259 -13.31 7.86 18.19
N SER A 260 -12.66 8.53 17.25
CA SER A 260 -11.21 8.56 17.18
C SER A 260 -10.62 9.55 18.18
N ASP A 261 -9.43 9.23 18.69
CA ASP A 261 -8.57 10.19 19.38
C ASP A 261 -7.89 11.20 18.46
N MET A 262 -7.95 10.94 17.15
CA MET A 262 -7.43 11.79 16.10
C MET A 262 -8.47 12.78 15.58
N HIS A 263 -7.99 13.75 14.81
CA HIS A 263 -8.82 14.76 14.16
C HIS A 263 -8.95 14.46 12.67
N GLU A 264 -10.06 14.90 12.08
CA GLU A 264 -10.23 14.87 10.63
C GLU A 264 -9.35 15.98 10.02
N LYS A 265 -8.54 15.61 9.03
CA LYS A 265 -7.42 16.42 8.53
C LYS A 265 -7.86 17.76 7.94
N THR A 266 -9.04 17.85 7.33
CA THR A 266 -9.51 19.06 6.66
C THR A 266 -10.10 20.06 7.65
N THR A 267 -10.95 19.60 8.56
CA THR A 267 -11.70 20.46 9.49
C THR A 267 -11.02 20.61 10.83
N GLN A 268 -10.02 19.78 11.15
CA GLN A 268 -9.31 19.73 12.43
C GLN A 268 -10.24 19.46 13.62
N ARG A 269 -11.46 18.99 13.38
CA ARG A 269 -12.40 18.55 14.42
C ARG A 269 -12.12 17.10 14.76
N ARG A 270 -12.53 16.68 15.97
CA ARG A 270 -12.50 15.26 16.37
C ARG A 270 -13.12 14.39 15.29
N ALA A 271 -12.52 13.24 15.02
CA ALA A 271 -12.98 12.38 13.93
C ALA A 271 -13.86 11.24 14.44
N TYR A 272 -14.81 10.84 13.59
CA TYR A 272 -15.52 9.58 13.68
C TYR A 272 -15.08 8.70 12.52
N VAL A 273 -14.64 7.49 12.84
CA VAL A 273 -14.15 6.53 11.85
C VAL A 273 -15.26 5.54 11.55
N GLY A 274 -15.61 5.42 10.26
CA GLY A 274 -16.51 4.40 9.76
C GLY A 274 -15.80 3.07 9.64
N ILE A 275 -15.92 2.22 10.66
CA ILE A 275 -15.31 0.89 10.70
C ILE A 275 -16.26 -0.10 10.03
N ASN A 276 -15.76 -0.86 9.06
CA ASN A 276 -16.53 -1.93 8.45
C ASN A 276 -16.71 -3.08 9.45
N ARG A 277 -17.96 -3.48 9.71
CA ARG A 277 -18.27 -4.51 10.71
C ARG A 277 -17.64 -5.87 10.42
N THR A 278 -17.37 -6.18 9.16
CA THR A 278 -16.87 -7.49 8.73
C THR A 278 -15.37 -7.63 8.94
N ASP A 279 -14.58 -6.63 8.53
CA ASP A 279 -13.12 -6.69 8.55
C ASP A 279 -12.48 -5.78 9.60
N GLN A 280 -13.27 -4.93 10.26
CA GLN A 280 -12.85 -3.98 11.28
C GLN A 280 -11.81 -2.97 10.78
N GLN A 281 -11.89 -2.60 9.49
CA GLN A 281 -11.04 -1.60 8.87
C GLN A 281 -11.79 -0.28 8.66
N ASN A 282 -11.09 0.84 8.85
CA ASN A 282 -11.53 2.17 8.47
C ASN A 282 -11.85 2.23 6.96
N ALA A 283 -13.11 2.54 6.66
CA ALA A 283 -13.64 2.69 5.31
C ALA A 283 -13.88 4.15 4.90
N PHE A 284 -14.07 5.05 5.87
CA PHE A 284 -14.27 6.48 5.67
C PHE A 284 -14.15 7.23 7.00
N VAL A 285 -13.95 8.54 6.94
CA VAL A 285 -13.85 9.42 8.10
C VAL A 285 -14.90 10.52 8.01
N LEU A 286 -15.56 10.78 9.13
CA LEU A 286 -16.49 11.89 9.32
C LEU A 286 -15.92 12.87 10.35
N PRO A 287 -15.94 14.17 10.10
CA PRO A 287 -15.65 15.13 11.16
C PRO A 287 -16.80 15.14 12.16
N ALA A 288 -16.49 15.35 13.44
CA ALA A 288 -17.48 15.60 14.48
C ALA A 288 -18.41 16.73 14.06
N PRO A 289 -19.70 16.67 14.46
CA PRO A 289 -20.65 17.73 14.18
C PRO A 289 -20.13 19.09 14.65
N ALA A 290 -20.59 20.17 14.03
CA ALA A 290 -20.30 21.50 14.57
C ALA A 290 -20.91 21.59 15.99
N PRO A 291 -20.40 22.41 16.91
CA PRO A 291 -20.91 22.47 18.29
C PRO A 291 -22.42 22.71 18.40
N LYS A 292 -23.06 23.29 17.37
CA LYS A 292 -24.51 23.53 17.30
C LYS A 292 -25.33 22.34 16.77
N GLU A 293 -24.67 21.31 16.26
CA GLU A 293 -25.24 20.11 15.64
C GLU A 293 -24.88 18.83 16.40
N ASP A 294 -24.09 18.95 17.48
CA ASP A 294 -23.64 17.85 18.32
C ASP A 294 -24.81 17.27 19.13
N SER A 295 -25.52 16.34 18.48
CA SER A 295 -26.75 15.74 18.95
C SER A 295 -26.81 14.27 18.53
N PRO A 296 -27.48 13.40 19.30
CA PRO A 296 -27.72 12.01 18.90
C PRO A 296 -28.42 11.87 17.53
N GLU A 297 -29.20 12.88 17.15
CA GLU A 297 -29.91 12.98 15.88
C GLU A 297 -28.96 13.09 14.69
N TYR A 298 -27.80 13.74 14.86
CA TYR A 298 -26.77 13.85 13.82
C TYR A 298 -26.26 12.48 13.37
N PHE A 299 -25.86 11.62 14.32
CA PHE A 299 -25.36 10.28 14.00
C PHE A 299 -26.47 9.35 13.53
N THR A 300 -27.67 9.48 14.10
CA THR A 300 -28.85 8.70 13.67
C THR A 300 -29.16 8.95 12.20
N LYS A 301 -29.00 10.21 11.73
CA LYS A 301 -29.15 10.54 10.30
C LYS A 301 -28.17 9.76 9.43
N TYR A 302 -26.87 9.77 9.76
CA TYR A 302 -25.87 9.04 8.97
C TYR A 302 -26.08 7.53 9.00
N TYR A 303 -26.49 6.97 10.14
CA TYR A 303 -26.76 5.53 10.27
C TYR A 303 -27.96 5.04 9.45
N ASN A 304 -28.92 5.92 9.18
CA ASN A 304 -30.14 5.61 8.42
C ASN A 304 -30.00 5.90 6.92
N LEU A 305 -28.89 6.51 6.47
CA LEU A 305 -28.58 6.57 5.05
C LEU A 305 -28.32 5.17 4.51
N THR A 306 -28.58 4.96 3.24
CA THR A 306 -27.98 3.83 2.52
C THR A 306 -26.48 4.04 2.39
N VAL A 307 -25.73 2.94 2.23
CA VAL A 307 -24.29 3.01 2.00
C VAL A 307 -23.96 3.81 0.74
N GLU A 308 -24.74 3.66 -0.33
CA GLU A 308 -24.58 4.42 -1.57
C GLU A 308 -24.73 5.93 -1.34
N GLU A 309 -25.80 6.35 -0.65
CA GLU A 309 -26.04 7.77 -0.33
C GLU A 309 -24.91 8.36 0.51
N LEU A 310 -24.46 7.64 1.53
CA LEU A 310 -23.35 8.07 2.37
C LEU A 310 -22.08 8.29 1.53
N PHE A 311 -21.67 7.28 0.75
CA PHE A 311 -20.43 7.34 -0.02
C PHE A 311 -20.48 8.45 -1.08
N LYS A 312 -21.65 8.66 -1.71
CA LYS A 312 -21.88 9.80 -2.62
C LYS A 312 -21.77 11.14 -1.90
N GLN A 313 -22.34 11.27 -0.70
CA GLN A 313 -22.26 12.50 0.09
C GLN A 313 -20.82 12.82 0.51
N LEU A 314 -20.04 11.80 0.88
CA LEU A 314 -18.64 11.95 1.27
C LEU A 314 -17.68 12.05 0.09
N LYS A 315 -18.17 11.82 -1.14
CA LYS A 315 -17.34 11.63 -2.35
C LYS A 315 -16.29 10.53 -2.12
N MET A 316 -16.64 9.52 -1.33
CA MET A 316 -15.75 8.43 -0.98
C MET A 316 -15.73 7.41 -2.11
N PRO A 317 -14.57 7.11 -2.73
CA PRO A 317 -14.48 6.06 -3.74
C PRO A 317 -14.73 4.68 -3.13
N TYR A 318 -15.37 3.81 -3.91
CA TYR A 318 -15.56 2.40 -3.58
C TYR A 318 -15.47 1.56 -4.84
N ILE A 319 -15.30 0.25 -4.64
CA ILE A 319 -15.21 -0.75 -5.69
C ILE A 319 -16.45 -1.63 -5.65
N LEU A 320 -17.12 -1.77 -6.78
CA LEU A 320 -18.23 -2.71 -6.93
C LEU A 320 -17.67 -4.10 -7.28
N ARG A 321 -18.07 -5.13 -6.53
CA ARG A 321 -17.68 -6.54 -6.78
C ARG A 321 -18.80 -7.37 -7.37
#